data_AF-A0A4U3LCD8-F1
#
_entry.id   AF-A0A4U3LCD8-F1
#
_cell.length_a   1.000
_cell.length_b   1.000
_cell.length_c   1.000
_cell.angle_alpha   90.00
_cell.angle_beta   90.00
_cell.angle_gamma   90.00
#
_symmetry.space_group_name_H-M   'P 1'
#
loop_
_entity.id
_entity.type
_entity.pdbx_description
1 polymer ?
#
loop_
_entity_poly.entity_id
_entity_poly.type
_entity_poly.pdbx_seq_one_letter_code
_entity_poly.pdbx_strand_id
1 'polypeptide(L)'
;MQPLEHIDAQIKEAILVNGGDIDIADYPYIIKEAEAQGISRPELARRIRKVYESIDWRPYNKIDKLLEPIILKGSITGKEADAIVTASEQDLQRPKVENYILQNIKKRGFLPREKNAFEYDSFKNRWMTEEAWQRYQREKTAVEWLGEMAHSLEEMGDISLRKPEDARYFLRNTNYLVPSITMLTKSPSKADEFSKIIENEPNLDKRYLKVLYRLNRELPFRLNSQDFATINTLFDKTATGYALFVAASEQYSKGHIHIWLNETDAINADKLTGGFDYNSFLKFLYKINNTHPFYIGSLRFDSPEQLVQQAQTDASLWSKIAEAIMGGQIQAWLIGSGREEWVYAYNKQSAIINGYTIYTDAEKQLAAVQALIQIIDKNAPGPILVSDQQKVTLLSVEGSRTVHYTVHLRLVSAGFTKADIYIDNPIDGISLNNRYFTFWSQNGETDCLLTVTIAALQLIKNKTYTTNIHVDTAFQNLVIPLQVKVVFPLKAYLIQVLKYALFGALFFVLIRYITGILANQPSWFNAGVAAGSYSYLPQHYVAYFAGLVLLAGGLIGAIFLIRKWEKI
;
A
#
# COMPACT_ATOMS: atom_id res chain seq x y z
N MET A 1 46.43 -55.39 69.94
CA MET A 1 46.87 -53.99 70.07
C MET A 1 47.78 -53.70 68.89
N GLN A 2 47.38 -52.81 67.98
CA GLN A 2 48.31 -52.28 66.98
C GLN A 2 49.25 -51.26 67.67
N PRO A 3 50.51 -51.14 67.24
CA PRO A 3 51.48 -50.26 67.89
C PRO A 3 51.09 -48.78 67.75
N LEU A 4 51.39 -47.99 68.78
CA LEU A 4 51.18 -46.53 68.84
C LEU A 4 51.75 -45.77 67.62
N GLU A 5 52.75 -46.34 66.94
CA GLU A 5 53.36 -45.82 65.71
C GLU A 5 52.38 -45.78 64.52
N HIS A 6 51.35 -46.64 64.51
CA HIS A 6 50.36 -46.68 63.43
C HIS A 6 49.48 -45.42 63.43
N ILE A 7 49.04 -44.96 64.61
CA ILE A 7 48.28 -43.71 64.76
C ILE A 7 49.13 -42.49 64.35
N ASP A 8 50.42 -42.46 64.71
CA ASP A 8 51.31 -41.36 64.31
C ASP A 8 51.50 -41.30 62.79
N ALA A 9 51.56 -42.46 62.13
CA ALA A 9 51.62 -42.54 60.68
C ALA A 9 50.33 -42.05 60.01
N GLN A 10 49.16 -42.43 60.53
CA GLN A 10 47.85 -41.95 60.04
C GLN A 10 47.68 -40.44 60.24
N ILE A 11 48.11 -39.91 61.40
CA ILE A 11 48.10 -38.47 61.69
C ILE A 11 49.05 -37.74 60.74
N LYS A 12 50.26 -38.27 60.52
CA LYS A 12 51.25 -37.70 59.60
C LYS A 12 50.69 -37.64 58.18
N GLU A 13 50.04 -38.70 57.73
CA GLU A 13 49.38 -38.74 56.42
C GLU A 13 48.26 -37.71 56.34
N ALA A 14 47.39 -37.61 57.34
CA ALA A 14 46.31 -36.62 57.38
C ALA A 14 46.83 -35.18 57.41
N ILE A 15 47.93 -34.89 58.12
CA ILE A 15 48.59 -33.58 58.12
C ILE A 15 49.14 -33.24 56.73
N LEU A 16 49.81 -34.19 56.08
CA LEU A 16 50.38 -34.00 54.75
C LEU A 16 49.30 -33.86 53.67
N VAL A 17 48.20 -34.59 53.77
CA VAL A 17 47.05 -34.49 52.84
C VAL A 17 46.41 -33.11 52.88
N ASN A 18 46.41 -32.44 54.03
CA ASN A 18 45.79 -31.12 54.17
C ASN A 18 46.73 -29.92 53.99
N GLY A 19 48.00 -30.15 53.62
CA GLY A 19 48.99 -29.08 53.50
C GLY A 19 49.34 -28.43 54.84
N GLY A 20 49.28 -29.20 55.93
CA GLY A 20 49.63 -28.73 57.28
C GLY A 20 48.47 -28.26 58.15
N ASP A 21 47.27 -28.10 57.61
CA ASP A 21 46.10 -27.63 58.36
C ASP A 21 45.08 -28.77 58.54
N ILE A 22 45.08 -29.43 59.69
CA ILE A 22 44.22 -30.59 59.97
C ILE A 22 43.14 -30.23 61.00
N ASP A 23 41.87 -30.41 60.63
CA ASP A 23 40.80 -30.59 61.60
C ASP A 23 40.62 -32.08 61.87
N ILE A 24 40.92 -32.52 63.09
CA ILE A 24 40.82 -33.93 63.45
C ILE A 24 39.38 -34.45 63.39
N ALA A 25 38.38 -33.55 63.45
CA ALA A 25 36.97 -33.91 63.32
C ALA A 25 36.65 -34.52 61.95
N ASP A 26 37.40 -34.15 60.90
CA ASP A 26 37.27 -34.70 59.55
C ASP A 26 37.83 -36.13 59.40
N TYR A 27 38.50 -36.64 60.45
CA TYR A 27 39.14 -37.95 60.47
C TYR A 27 38.61 -38.84 61.61
N PRO A 28 37.31 -39.23 61.56
CA PRO A 28 36.65 -39.98 62.65
C PRO A 28 37.27 -41.36 62.90
N TYR A 29 37.96 -41.94 61.90
CA TYR A 29 38.68 -43.20 62.09
C TYR A 29 39.91 -43.04 62.99
N ILE A 30 40.65 -41.93 62.88
CA ILE A 30 41.80 -41.61 63.76
C ILE A 30 41.30 -41.41 65.19
N ILE A 31 40.17 -40.71 65.36
CA ILE A 31 39.54 -40.51 66.68
C ILE A 31 39.11 -41.85 67.28
N LYS A 32 38.39 -42.68 66.51
CA LYS A 32 37.90 -43.98 66.98
C LYS A 32 39.03 -44.94 67.34
N GLU A 33 40.12 -44.92 66.59
CA GLU A 33 41.29 -45.75 66.85
C GLU A 33 42.08 -45.26 68.07
N ALA A 34 42.21 -43.94 68.24
CA ALA A 34 42.81 -43.34 69.43
C ALA A 34 42.01 -43.67 70.69
N GLU A 35 40.67 -43.58 70.65
CA GLU A 35 39.78 -43.95 71.76
C GLU A 35 39.88 -45.44 72.10
N ALA A 36 39.95 -46.32 71.09
CA ALA A 36 40.16 -47.77 71.28
C ALA A 36 41.52 -48.11 71.91
N GLN A 37 42.52 -47.23 71.78
CA GLN A 37 43.83 -47.35 72.42
C GLN A 37 43.92 -46.60 73.77
N GLY A 38 42.81 -46.05 74.27
CA GLY A 38 42.75 -45.34 75.55
C GLY A 38 43.35 -43.92 75.52
N ILE A 39 43.54 -43.35 74.33
CA ILE A 39 44.10 -41.99 74.15
C ILE A 39 42.95 -40.98 74.27
N SER A 40 43.05 -40.06 75.24
CA SER A 40 42.08 -38.97 75.40
C SER A 40 42.21 -37.91 74.29
N ARG A 41 41.13 -37.17 73.98
CA ARG A 41 41.15 -36.10 72.96
C ARG A 41 42.25 -35.03 73.17
N PRO A 42 42.52 -34.53 74.39
CA PRO A 42 43.64 -33.61 74.62
C PRO A 42 45.00 -34.23 74.33
N GLU A 43 45.17 -35.52 74.60
CA GLU A 43 46.41 -36.25 74.32
C GLU A 43 46.57 -36.50 72.81
N LEU A 44 45.49 -36.79 72.09
CA LEU A 44 45.48 -36.86 70.63
C LEU A 44 45.88 -35.52 70.00
N ALA A 45 45.38 -34.39 70.52
CA ALA A 45 45.77 -33.05 70.05
C ALA A 45 47.26 -32.74 70.28
N ARG A 46 47.81 -33.12 71.45
CA ARG A 46 49.26 -33.04 71.71
C ARG A 46 50.06 -33.90 70.73
N ARG A 47 49.54 -35.09 70.41
CA ARG A 47 50.19 -36.02 69.50
C ARG A 47 50.18 -35.51 68.06
N ILE A 48 49.08 -34.92 67.60
CA ILE A 48 48.98 -34.22 66.30
C ILE A 48 50.05 -33.13 66.19
N ARG A 49 50.18 -32.30 67.23
CA ARG A 49 51.21 -31.25 67.26
C ARG A 49 52.63 -31.82 67.21
N LYS A 50 52.89 -32.88 67.97
CA LYS A 50 54.20 -33.56 67.97
C LYS A 50 54.53 -34.17 66.60
N VAL A 51 53.54 -34.77 65.94
CA VAL A 51 53.71 -35.30 64.58
C VAL A 51 53.93 -34.17 63.58
N TYR A 52 53.19 -33.06 63.68
CA TYR A 52 53.37 -31.87 62.84
C TYR A 52 54.80 -31.30 62.93
N GLU A 53 55.32 -31.14 64.15
CA GLU A 53 56.67 -30.64 64.42
C GLU A 53 57.77 -31.62 63.95
N SER A 54 57.44 -32.91 63.79
CA SER A 54 58.38 -33.94 63.30
C SER A 54 58.49 -34.01 61.77
N ILE A 55 57.65 -33.28 61.02
CA ILE A 55 57.67 -33.29 59.55
C ILE A 55 58.71 -32.28 59.05
N ASP A 56 59.58 -32.72 58.13
CA ASP A 56 60.42 -31.80 57.36
C ASP A 56 59.58 -31.11 56.28
N TRP A 57 59.19 -29.86 56.55
CA TRP A 57 58.34 -29.06 55.68
C TRP A 57 59.06 -28.44 54.48
N ARG A 58 60.39 -28.44 54.45
CA ARG A 58 61.19 -27.83 53.35
C ARG A 58 60.80 -28.33 51.96
N PRO A 59 60.67 -29.65 51.70
CA PRO A 59 60.24 -30.14 50.39
C PRO A 59 58.79 -29.76 50.04
N TYR A 60 57.87 -29.79 51.00
CA TYR A 60 56.46 -29.48 50.78
C TYR A 60 56.24 -28.00 50.47
N ASN A 61 56.91 -27.10 51.20
CA ASN A 61 56.89 -25.66 50.93
C ASN A 61 57.44 -25.30 49.55
N LYS A 62 58.40 -26.09 49.04
CA LYS A 62 58.95 -25.94 47.68
C LYS A 62 57.92 -26.35 46.63
N ILE A 63 57.19 -27.44 46.86
CA ILE A 63 56.07 -27.86 46.00
C ILE A 63 54.97 -26.80 45.97
N ASP A 64 54.57 -26.27 47.13
CA ASP A 64 53.50 -25.25 47.23
C ASP A 64 53.86 -23.97 46.47
N LYS A 65 55.13 -23.50 46.56
CA LYS A 65 55.61 -22.35 45.77
C LYS A 65 55.52 -22.56 44.26
N LEU A 66 55.80 -23.78 43.80
CA LEU A 66 55.71 -24.12 42.37
C LEU A 66 54.26 -24.32 41.92
N LEU A 67 53.38 -24.73 42.84
CA LEU A 67 51.97 -24.99 42.57
C LEU A 67 51.11 -23.72 42.58
N GLU A 68 51.45 -22.71 43.38
CA GLU A 68 50.69 -21.47 43.52
C GLU A 68 50.39 -20.74 42.17
N PRO A 69 51.35 -20.52 41.25
CA PRO A 69 51.03 -19.89 39.96
C PRO A 69 50.08 -20.73 39.09
N ILE A 70 50.12 -22.06 39.22
CA ILE A 70 49.24 -22.98 38.50
C ILE A 70 47.82 -22.93 39.09
N ILE A 71 47.73 -22.79 40.41
CA ILE A 71 46.46 -22.62 41.10
C ILE A 71 45.79 -21.32 40.68
N LEU A 72 46.54 -20.21 40.62
CA LEU A 72 46.03 -18.93 40.14
C LEU A 72 45.54 -18.99 38.68
N LYS A 73 46.22 -19.78 37.84
CA LYS A 73 45.79 -20.05 36.46
C LYS A 73 44.53 -20.92 36.38
N GLY A 74 44.23 -21.71 37.41
CA GLY A 74 43.04 -22.57 37.47
C GLY A 74 43.12 -23.85 36.63
N SER A 75 44.28 -24.20 36.07
CA SER A 75 44.47 -25.42 35.27
C SER A 75 45.86 -26.04 35.44
N ILE A 76 45.93 -27.37 35.60
CA ILE A 76 47.20 -28.13 35.61
C ILE A 76 47.17 -29.29 34.62
N THR A 77 48.27 -29.44 33.88
CA THR A 77 48.53 -30.51 32.92
C THR A 77 49.56 -31.52 33.46
N GLY A 78 49.60 -32.72 32.87
CA GLY A 78 50.62 -33.73 33.21
C GLY A 78 52.06 -33.21 33.13
N LYS A 79 52.37 -32.40 32.11
CA LYS A 79 53.71 -31.80 31.95
C LYS A 79 54.04 -30.80 33.07
N GLU A 80 53.06 -30.00 33.49
CA GLU A 80 53.25 -29.05 34.59
C GLU A 80 53.41 -29.78 35.94
N ALA A 81 52.66 -30.87 36.15
CA ALA A 81 52.83 -31.73 37.33
C ALA A 81 54.21 -32.44 37.34
N ASP A 82 54.62 -33.02 36.20
CA ASP A 82 55.93 -33.68 36.03
C ASP A 82 57.09 -32.73 36.29
N ALA A 83 56.97 -31.45 35.91
CA ALA A 83 57.99 -30.44 36.18
C ALA A 83 58.16 -30.20 37.70
N ILE A 84 57.06 -30.16 38.46
CA ILE A 84 57.09 -30.01 39.93
C ILE A 84 57.69 -31.26 40.58
N VAL A 85 57.29 -32.44 40.10
CA VAL A 85 57.84 -33.73 40.55
C VAL A 85 59.35 -33.76 40.35
N THR A 86 59.84 -33.49 39.14
CA THR A 86 61.27 -33.49 38.80
C THR A 86 62.06 -32.50 39.66
N ALA A 87 61.50 -31.30 39.90
CA ALA A 87 62.14 -30.31 40.75
C ALA A 87 62.22 -30.72 42.24
N SER A 88 61.39 -31.68 42.67
CA SER A 88 61.25 -32.11 44.06
C SER A 88 61.79 -33.54 44.32
N GLU A 89 62.24 -34.25 43.29
CA GLU A 89 62.72 -35.64 43.36
C GLU A 89 63.97 -35.82 44.25
N GLN A 90 64.80 -34.78 44.39
CA GLN A 90 65.96 -34.80 45.28
C GLN A 90 65.57 -34.82 46.76
N ASP A 91 64.37 -34.34 47.09
CA ASP A 91 63.91 -34.13 48.47
C ASP A 91 62.80 -35.13 48.87
N LEU A 92 61.98 -35.62 47.93
CA LEU A 92 60.89 -36.58 48.16
C LEU A 92 60.75 -37.57 47.00
N GLN A 93 60.32 -38.80 47.31
CA GLN A 93 59.97 -39.79 46.30
C GLN A 93 58.76 -39.34 45.46
N ARG A 94 58.85 -39.56 44.14
CA ARG A 94 57.82 -39.18 43.15
C ARG A 94 56.36 -39.46 43.56
N PRO A 95 55.97 -40.67 44.03
CA PRO A 95 54.59 -40.93 44.43
C PRO A 95 54.08 -40.03 45.56
N LYS A 96 54.98 -39.60 46.47
CA LYS A 96 54.62 -38.69 47.57
C LYS A 96 54.38 -37.28 47.08
N VAL A 97 55.17 -36.82 46.11
CA VAL A 97 55.02 -35.51 45.48
C VAL A 97 53.72 -35.47 44.65
N GLU A 98 53.48 -36.48 43.83
CA GLU A 98 52.26 -36.58 43.01
C GLU A 98 50.99 -36.59 43.87
N ASN A 99 50.96 -37.40 44.95
CA ASN A 99 49.82 -37.42 45.87
C ASN A 99 49.63 -36.06 46.55
N TYR A 100 50.72 -35.42 47.03
CA TYR A 100 50.63 -34.10 47.67
C TYR A 100 50.07 -33.01 46.73
N ILE A 101 50.47 -33.00 45.45
CA ILE A 101 49.93 -32.08 44.45
C ILE A 101 48.44 -32.38 44.20
N LEU A 102 48.05 -33.65 44.03
CA LEU A 102 46.66 -34.05 43.76
C LEU A 102 45.73 -33.62 44.90
N GLN A 103 46.14 -33.81 46.16
CA GLN A 103 45.32 -33.41 47.31
C GLN A 103 45.16 -31.89 47.38
N ASN A 104 46.25 -31.14 47.17
CA ASN A 104 46.20 -29.68 47.18
C ASN A 104 45.28 -29.09 46.11
N ILE A 105 45.33 -29.60 44.87
CA ILE A 105 44.44 -29.11 43.81
C ILE A 105 42.98 -29.53 44.07
N LYS A 106 42.73 -30.74 44.59
CA LYS A 106 41.37 -31.19 44.97
C LYS A 106 40.77 -30.30 46.06
N LYS A 107 41.54 -29.95 47.10
CA LYS A 107 41.12 -29.03 48.18
C LYS A 107 40.73 -27.65 47.63
N ARG A 108 41.39 -27.19 46.56
CA ARG A 108 41.10 -25.91 45.90
C ARG A 108 40.07 -26.02 44.77
N GLY A 109 39.29 -27.11 44.72
CA GLY A 109 38.13 -27.26 43.83
C GLY A 109 38.46 -27.66 42.39
N PHE A 110 39.66 -28.19 42.12
CA PHE A 110 39.99 -28.73 40.81
C PHE A 110 39.29 -30.07 40.57
N LEU A 111 38.73 -30.24 39.38
CA LEU A 111 38.11 -31.49 38.93
C LEU A 111 38.81 -32.01 37.67
N PRO A 112 38.90 -33.34 37.48
CA PRO A 112 39.43 -33.92 36.25
C PRO A 112 38.42 -33.73 35.12
N ARG A 113 38.83 -33.11 34.00
CA ARG A 113 37.93 -32.75 32.89
C ARG A 113 38.00 -33.69 31.69
N GLU A 114 39.16 -34.27 31.43
CA GLU A 114 39.34 -35.28 30.39
C GLU A 114 39.33 -36.65 31.07
N LYS A 115 38.16 -37.28 31.22
CA LYS A 115 38.03 -38.54 31.95
C LYS A 115 38.56 -39.71 31.10
N ASN A 116 39.80 -40.14 31.32
CA ASN A 116 40.16 -41.53 31.05
C ASN A 116 39.61 -42.40 32.18
N ALA A 117 38.71 -43.34 31.86
CA ALA A 117 37.91 -44.10 32.82
C ALA A 117 38.71 -44.94 33.84
N PHE A 118 40.01 -45.13 33.63
CA PHE A 118 40.88 -45.98 34.44
C PHE A 118 41.78 -45.24 35.44
N GLU A 119 41.83 -43.90 35.43
CA GLU A 119 42.83 -43.16 36.22
C GLU A 119 42.27 -41.87 36.83
N TYR A 120 41.41 -41.99 37.85
CA TYR A 120 40.84 -40.83 38.57
C TYR A 120 41.85 -40.07 39.44
N ASP A 121 43.00 -40.68 39.75
CA ASP A 121 44.05 -40.14 40.60
C ASP A 121 45.39 -39.99 39.86
N SER A 122 45.34 -39.57 38.59
CA SER A 122 46.56 -39.30 37.81
C SER A 122 46.52 -37.93 37.14
N PHE A 123 47.72 -37.39 36.87
CA PHE A 123 47.90 -36.17 36.07
C PHE A 123 47.86 -36.44 34.56
N LYS A 124 47.51 -37.66 34.12
CA LYS A 124 47.22 -37.91 32.71
C LYS A 124 45.95 -37.21 32.25
N ASN A 125 45.00 -36.99 33.18
CA ASN A 125 43.85 -36.14 32.94
C ASN A 125 44.22 -34.68 33.19
N ARG A 126 43.64 -33.76 32.42
CA ARG A 126 43.75 -32.33 32.71
C ARG A 126 42.82 -31.94 33.86
N TRP A 127 43.37 -31.26 34.86
CA TRP A 127 42.63 -30.81 36.04
C TRP A 127 42.37 -29.30 35.94
N MET A 128 41.12 -28.89 36.18
CA MET A 128 40.72 -27.48 36.13
C MET A 128 39.68 -27.13 37.18
N THR A 129 39.70 -25.90 37.66
CA THR A 129 38.56 -25.29 38.37
C THR A 129 37.36 -25.16 37.41
N GLU A 130 36.15 -24.97 37.95
CA GLU A 130 34.96 -24.77 37.11
C GLU A 130 35.06 -23.52 36.23
N GLU A 131 35.57 -22.41 36.77
CA GLU A 131 35.74 -21.17 36.01
C GLU A 131 36.73 -21.31 34.84
N ALA A 132 37.87 -21.97 35.07
CA ALA A 132 38.87 -22.22 34.03
C ALA A 132 38.34 -23.21 32.98
N TRP A 133 37.53 -24.19 33.40
CA TRP A 133 36.85 -25.11 32.48
C TRP A 133 35.85 -24.38 31.58
N GLN A 134 35.03 -23.50 32.14
CA GLN A 134 34.07 -22.69 31.36
C GLN A 134 34.78 -21.77 30.37
N ARG A 135 35.94 -21.20 30.73
CA ARG A 135 36.77 -20.39 29.82
C ARG A 135 37.37 -21.26 28.70
N TYR A 136 37.95 -22.40 29.06
CA TYR A 136 38.53 -23.34 28.10
C TYR A 136 37.47 -23.89 27.12
N GLN A 137 36.25 -24.17 27.59
CA GLN A 137 35.15 -24.61 26.73
C GLN A 137 34.74 -23.53 25.72
N ARG A 138 34.67 -22.26 26.14
CA ARG A 138 34.39 -21.11 25.26
C ARG A 138 35.48 -20.91 24.21
N GLU A 139 36.74 -20.99 24.60
CA GLU A 139 37.88 -20.85 23.69
C GLU A 139 37.98 -22.02 22.69
N LYS A 140 37.67 -23.25 23.13
CA LYS A 140 37.70 -24.44 22.27
C LYS A 140 36.56 -24.50 21.25
N THR A 141 35.46 -23.80 21.52
CA THR A 141 34.27 -23.77 20.64
C THR A 141 34.23 -22.56 19.73
N ALA A 142 35.22 -21.65 19.80
CA ALA A 142 35.30 -20.50 18.93
C ALA A 142 35.53 -20.91 17.46
N VAL A 143 34.84 -20.23 16.55
CA VAL A 143 35.05 -20.33 15.11
C VAL A 143 35.39 -18.96 14.55
N GLU A 144 36.31 -18.91 13.60
CA GLU A 144 36.57 -17.68 12.85
C GLU A 144 35.48 -17.47 11.81
N TRP A 145 34.76 -16.35 11.90
CA TRP A 145 33.70 -15.94 10.99
C TRP A 145 33.96 -14.51 10.51
N LEU A 146 34.15 -14.35 9.19
CA LEU A 146 34.38 -13.04 8.56
C LEU A 146 35.54 -12.25 9.21
N GLY A 147 36.59 -12.96 9.61
CA GLY A 147 37.79 -12.39 10.26
C GLY A 147 37.63 -12.01 11.74
N GLU A 148 36.54 -12.44 12.39
CA GLU A 148 36.31 -12.27 13.84
C GLU A 148 35.99 -13.62 14.49
N MET A 149 36.33 -13.79 15.77
CA MET A 149 35.99 -15.02 16.51
C MET A 149 34.54 -14.94 17.00
N ALA A 150 33.77 -16.00 16.73
CA ALA A 150 32.43 -16.19 17.26
C ALA A 150 32.38 -17.44 18.16
N HIS A 151 31.75 -17.33 19.31
CA HIS A 151 31.56 -18.38 20.30
C HIS A 151 30.13 -18.93 20.32
N SER A 152 29.21 -18.31 19.58
CA SER A 152 27.81 -18.69 19.47
C SER A 152 27.26 -18.40 18.06
N LEU A 153 26.09 -18.94 17.74
CA LEU A 153 25.41 -18.61 16.48
C LEU A 153 24.96 -17.15 16.47
N GLU A 154 24.56 -16.65 17.64
CA GLU A 154 24.10 -15.30 17.84
C GLU A 154 25.21 -14.29 17.50
N GLU A 155 26.43 -14.54 18.00
CA GLU A 155 27.61 -13.73 17.68
C GLU A 155 27.97 -13.78 16.18
N MET A 156 27.83 -14.95 15.53
CA MET A 156 27.98 -15.03 14.06
C MET A 156 26.95 -14.16 13.33
N GLY A 157 25.72 -14.11 13.84
CA GLY A 157 24.66 -13.23 13.34
C GLY A 157 25.04 -11.75 13.48
N ASP A 158 25.52 -11.33 14.66
CA ASP A 158 25.95 -9.96 14.93
C ASP A 158 27.12 -9.51 14.04
N ILE A 159 28.11 -10.39 13.85
CA ILE A 159 29.23 -10.14 12.91
C ILE A 159 28.69 -9.99 11.48
N SER A 160 27.76 -10.85 11.07
CA SER A 160 27.15 -10.81 9.74
C SER A 160 26.30 -9.56 9.49
N LEU A 161 25.69 -9.00 10.54
CA LEU A 161 24.98 -7.72 10.47
C LEU A 161 25.94 -6.53 10.32
N ARG A 162 27.11 -6.58 10.97
CA ARG A 162 28.14 -5.52 10.88
C ARG A 162 28.92 -5.55 9.57
N LYS A 163 29.12 -6.74 8.98
CA LYS A 163 29.84 -6.95 7.70
C LYS A 163 28.93 -7.54 6.61
N PRO A 164 27.90 -6.81 6.15
CA PRO A 164 26.90 -7.34 5.23
C PRO A 164 27.47 -7.76 3.87
N GLU A 165 28.41 -7.01 3.30
CA GLU A 165 28.99 -7.33 2.00
C GLU A 165 29.86 -8.59 2.04
N ASP A 166 30.68 -8.74 3.09
CA ASP A 166 31.49 -9.94 3.28
C ASP A 166 30.58 -11.16 3.53
N ALA A 167 29.60 -11.03 4.41
CA ALA A 167 28.63 -12.09 4.68
C ALA A 167 27.94 -12.56 3.40
N ARG A 168 27.45 -11.62 2.58
CA ARG A 168 26.86 -11.88 1.26
C ARG A 168 27.81 -12.64 0.33
N TYR A 169 29.10 -12.27 0.30
CA TYR A 169 30.10 -12.94 -0.52
C TYR A 169 30.34 -14.38 -0.07
N PHE A 170 30.57 -14.62 1.23
CA PHE A 170 30.85 -15.94 1.77
C PHE A 170 29.64 -16.89 1.70
N LEU A 171 28.42 -16.38 1.84
CA LEU A 171 27.17 -17.16 1.74
C LEU A 171 26.82 -17.59 0.30
N ARG A 172 27.69 -17.31 -0.68
CA ARG A 172 27.61 -17.92 -2.01
C ARG A 172 27.94 -19.42 -1.97
N ASN A 173 28.74 -19.86 -1.01
CA ASN A 173 29.26 -21.22 -0.92
C ASN A 173 28.96 -21.84 0.47
N THR A 174 28.40 -23.06 0.49
CA THR A 174 28.07 -23.81 1.72
C THR A 174 29.30 -24.17 2.56
N ASN A 175 30.48 -24.24 1.94
CA ASN A 175 31.71 -24.76 2.54
C ASN A 175 32.19 -23.99 3.78
N TYR A 176 31.79 -22.72 3.95
CA TYR A 176 32.27 -21.89 5.05
C TYR A 176 31.29 -21.86 6.25
N LEU A 177 29.99 -21.99 5.98
CA LEU A 177 28.95 -21.88 7.01
C LEU A 177 28.73 -23.20 7.77
N VAL A 178 28.59 -24.31 7.06
CA VAL A 178 28.22 -25.62 7.63
C VAL A 178 29.24 -26.14 8.67
N PRO A 179 30.58 -26.09 8.41
CA PRO A 179 31.56 -26.51 9.41
C PRO A 179 31.53 -25.66 10.67
N SER A 180 31.39 -24.34 10.51
CA SER A 180 31.35 -23.37 11.60
C SER A 180 30.14 -23.62 12.52
N ILE A 181 28.95 -23.85 11.93
CA ILE A 181 27.74 -24.17 12.68
C ILE A 181 27.85 -25.52 13.39
N THR A 182 28.41 -26.53 12.71
CA THR A 182 28.61 -27.86 13.31
C THR A 182 29.56 -27.79 14.51
N MET A 183 30.62 -26.99 14.42
CA MET A 183 31.60 -26.82 15.50
C MET A 183 30.99 -26.09 16.71
N LEU A 184 30.21 -25.04 16.48
CA LEU A 184 29.55 -24.28 17.54
C LEU A 184 28.42 -25.06 18.23
N THR A 185 27.59 -25.76 17.45
CA THR A 185 26.38 -26.42 17.98
C THR A 185 26.56 -27.90 18.30
N LYS A 186 27.65 -28.51 17.81
CA LYS A 186 27.87 -29.97 17.83
C LYS A 186 26.72 -30.76 17.17
N SER A 187 25.96 -30.12 16.28
CA SER A 187 24.76 -30.69 15.65
C SER A 187 24.82 -30.61 14.12
N PRO A 188 25.07 -31.74 13.44
CA PRO A 188 25.00 -31.81 11.98
C PRO A 188 23.61 -31.48 11.44
N SER A 189 22.55 -31.89 12.14
CA SER A 189 21.16 -31.56 11.77
C SER A 189 20.91 -30.06 11.77
N LYS A 190 21.51 -29.33 12.71
CA LYS A 190 21.38 -27.87 12.75
C LYS A 190 22.12 -27.24 11.57
N ALA A 191 23.30 -27.74 11.22
CA ALA A 191 24.04 -27.25 10.06
C ALA A 191 23.34 -27.55 8.72
N ASP A 192 22.65 -28.69 8.61
CA ASP A 192 21.83 -29.06 7.46
C ASP A 192 20.67 -28.07 7.21
N GLU A 193 20.04 -27.54 8.27
CA GLU A 193 19.03 -26.48 8.14
C GLU A 193 19.56 -25.26 7.36
N PHE A 194 20.81 -24.88 7.59
CA PHE A 194 21.44 -23.75 6.90
C PHE A 194 21.93 -24.12 5.48
N SER A 195 22.42 -25.36 5.27
CA SER A 195 22.75 -25.84 3.91
C SER A 195 21.52 -25.76 3.00
N LYS A 196 20.37 -26.21 3.50
CA LYS A 196 19.08 -26.13 2.80
C LYS A 196 18.69 -24.70 2.42
N ILE A 197 19.02 -23.69 3.21
CA ILE A 197 18.76 -22.29 2.84
C ILE A 197 19.60 -21.90 1.61
N ILE A 198 20.89 -22.27 1.60
CA ILE A 198 21.81 -21.94 0.51
C ILE A 198 21.42 -22.66 -0.78
N GLU A 199 21.00 -23.93 -0.68
CA GLU A 199 20.57 -24.75 -1.82
C GLU A 199 19.24 -24.28 -2.43
N ASN A 200 18.26 -23.91 -1.58
CA ASN A 200 16.90 -23.62 -2.03
C ASN A 200 16.65 -22.13 -2.36
N GLU A 201 17.46 -21.19 -1.84
CA GLU A 201 17.29 -19.76 -2.11
C GLU A 201 18.34 -19.26 -3.11
N PRO A 202 17.98 -19.07 -4.40
CA PRO A 202 18.91 -18.60 -5.41
C PRO A 202 19.20 -17.10 -5.29
N ASN A 203 18.29 -16.31 -4.70
CA ASN A 203 18.52 -14.88 -4.53
C ASN A 203 19.47 -14.64 -3.34
N LEU A 204 20.62 -14.02 -3.62
CA LEU A 204 21.69 -13.84 -2.65
C LEU A 204 21.28 -12.95 -1.46
N ASP A 205 20.52 -11.88 -1.68
CA ASP A 205 20.06 -10.99 -0.61
C ASP A 205 19.06 -11.69 0.30
N LYS A 206 18.10 -12.42 -0.29
CA LYS A 206 17.14 -13.23 0.48
C LYS A 206 17.83 -14.33 1.28
N ARG A 207 18.81 -14.99 0.67
CA ARG A 207 19.63 -16.02 1.33
C ARG A 207 20.38 -15.43 2.52
N TYR A 208 21.05 -14.29 2.32
CA TYR A 208 21.75 -13.58 3.39
C TYR A 208 20.80 -13.27 4.56
N LEU A 209 19.63 -12.67 4.30
CA LEU A 209 18.68 -12.33 5.36
C LEU A 209 18.14 -13.57 6.09
N LYS A 210 17.82 -14.66 5.37
CA LYS A 210 17.37 -15.91 5.98
C LYS A 210 18.43 -16.48 6.92
N VAL A 211 19.69 -16.53 6.47
CA VAL A 211 20.80 -17.00 7.30
C VAL A 211 21.01 -16.07 8.49
N LEU A 212 21.03 -14.75 8.27
CA LEU A 212 21.23 -13.74 9.31
C LEU A 212 20.24 -13.89 10.47
N TYR A 213 18.94 -13.88 10.18
CA TYR A 213 17.91 -13.98 11.23
C TYR A 213 17.76 -15.39 11.80
N ARG A 214 18.18 -16.43 11.08
CA ARG A 214 18.26 -17.80 11.62
C ARG A 214 19.44 -17.97 12.57
N LEU A 215 20.55 -17.27 12.33
CA LEU A 215 21.71 -17.23 13.23
C LEU A 215 21.38 -16.48 14.52
N ASN A 216 20.76 -15.30 14.40
CA ASN A 216 20.32 -14.51 15.54
C ASN A 216 18.93 -13.91 15.29
N ARG A 217 17.92 -14.38 16.02
CA ARG A 217 16.53 -13.93 15.88
C ARG A 217 16.24 -12.57 16.51
N GLU A 218 17.13 -12.08 17.36
CA GLU A 218 16.97 -10.80 18.06
C GLU A 218 17.52 -9.61 17.26
N LEU A 219 18.08 -9.87 16.07
CA LEU A 219 18.65 -8.81 15.23
C LEU A 219 17.56 -7.86 14.70
N PRO A 220 17.85 -6.54 14.69
CA PRO A 220 16.94 -5.56 14.14
C PRO A 220 16.87 -5.63 12.62
N PHE A 221 15.76 -5.19 12.06
CA PHE A 221 15.67 -4.91 10.63
C PHE A 221 16.37 -3.60 10.31
N ARG A 222 17.33 -3.63 9.40
CA ARG A 222 18.05 -2.44 8.97
C ARG A 222 17.43 -1.83 7.72
N LEU A 223 17.03 -0.56 7.80
CA LEU A 223 16.50 0.21 6.67
C LEU A 223 17.13 1.62 6.67
N ASN A 224 17.75 2.02 5.56
CA ASN A 224 18.40 3.34 5.41
C ASN A 224 19.35 3.70 6.57
N SER A 225 20.16 2.74 7.02
CA SER A 225 21.09 2.87 8.16
C SER A 225 20.44 3.06 9.53
N GLN A 226 19.14 2.82 9.65
CA GLN A 226 18.42 2.77 10.93
C GLN A 226 18.03 1.33 11.25
N ASP A 227 18.10 0.98 12.52
CA ASP A 227 17.81 -0.36 13.03
C ASP A 227 16.45 -0.36 13.74
N PHE A 228 15.59 -1.30 13.35
CA PHE A 228 14.22 -1.45 13.84
C PHE A 228 14.06 -2.78 14.56
N ALA A 229 13.88 -2.74 15.88
CA ALA A 229 13.74 -3.95 16.68
C ALA A 229 12.43 -4.71 16.41
N THR A 230 11.34 -4.00 16.05
CA THR A 230 10.03 -4.61 15.78
C THR A 230 9.34 -3.95 14.59
N ILE A 231 8.39 -4.68 13.98
CA ILE A 231 7.60 -4.14 12.87
C ILE A 231 6.80 -2.89 13.26
N ASN A 232 6.32 -2.82 14.50
CA ASN A 232 5.60 -1.65 15.02
C ASN A 232 6.50 -0.41 15.00
N THR A 233 7.75 -0.54 15.49
CA THR A 233 8.70 0.58 15.48
C THR A 233 9.07 1.04 14.07
N LEU A 234 9.11 0.11 13.09
CA LEU A 234 9.26 0.45 11.69
C LEU A 234 8.08 1.29 11.21
N PHE A 235 6.85 0.82 11.45
CA PHE A 235 5.65 1.49 10.97
C PHE A 235 5.35 2.83 11.67
N ASP A 236 5.72 2.98 12.94
CA ASP A 236 5.64 4.27 13.64
C ASP A 236 6.57 5.30 13.00
N LYS A 237 7.75 4.87 12.53
CA LYS A 237 8.68 5.76 11.82
C LYS A 237 8.23 6.05 10.39
N THR A 238 7.69 5.08 9.67
CA THR A 238 7.13 5.33 8.32
C THR A 238 5.95 6.29 8.35
N ALA A 239 5.18 6.33 9.45
CA ALA A 239 4.09 7.30 9.63
C ALA A 239 4.58 8.76 9.71
N THR A 240 5.85 8.96 10.11
CA THR A 240 6.46 10.30 10.23
C THR A 240 7.34 10.68 9.04
N GLY A 241 7.75 9.71 8.21
CA GLY A 241 8.73 9.93 7.14
C GLY A 241 8.37 9.21 5.86
N TYR A 242 7.98 9.98 4.83
CA TYR A 242 7.62 9.44 3.51
C TYR A 242 8.75 8.63 2.85
N ALA A 243 10.01 9.07 2.97
CA ALA A 243 11.15 8.34 2.40
C ALA A 243 11.34 6.95 3.03
N LEU A 244 11.08 6.82 4.34
CA LEU A 244 11.10 5.53 5.02
C LEU A 244 9.91 4.67 4.62
N PHE A 245 8.73 5.26 4.45
CA PHE A 245 7.54 4.55 3.96
C PHE A 245 7.79 3.93 2.58
N VAL A 246 8.32 4.70 1.62
CA VAL A 246 8.67 4.20 0.28
C VAL A 246 9.71 3.08 0.38
N ALA A 247 10.79 3.30 1.14
CA ALA A 247 11.84 2.29 1.30
C ALA A 247 11.31 0.99 1.95
N ALA A 248 10.44 1.09 2.95
CA ALA A 248 9.80 -0.06 3.59
C ALA A 248 8.92 -0.83 2.60
N SER A 249 8.13 -0.12 1.77
CA SER A 249 7.36 -0.74 0.70
C SER A 249 8.25 -1.48 -0.30
N GLU A 250 9.38 -0.90 -0.70
CA GLU A 250 10.32 -1.56 -1.61
C GLU A 250 10.91 -2.83 -1.00
N GLN A 251 11.29 -2.79 0.29
CA GLN A 251 11.79 -3.97 1.00
C GLN A 251 10.68 -5.04 1.15
N TYR A 252 9.43 -4.63 1.34
CA TYR A 252 8.28 -5.54 1.32
C TYR A 252 8.17 -6.26 -0.02
N SER A 253 8.22 -5.50 -1.12
CA SER A 253 8.14 -6.04 -2.47
C SER A 253 9.31 -6.94 -2.86
N LYS A 254 10.49 -6.69 -2.30
CA LYS A 254 11.65 -7.60 -2.41
C LYS A 254 11.51 -8.84 -1.54
N GLY A 255 10.52 -8.91 -0.65
CA GLY A 255 10.28 -10.02 0.28
C GLY A 255 11.19 -10.01 1.51
N HIS A 256 11.92 -8.93 1.77
CA HIS A 256 12.87 -8.84 2.88
C HIS A 256 12.16 -8.76 4.23
N ILE A 257 11.07 -8.00 4.32
CA ILE A 257 10.23 -7.94 5.52
C ILE A 257 9.59 -9.30 5.81
N HIS A 258 9.19 -10.05 4.77
CA HIS A 258 8.63 -11.39 4.93
C HIS A 258 9.65 -12.34 5.56
N ILE A 259 10.90 -12.31 5.09
CA ILE A 259 11.99 -13.12 5.65
C ILE A 259 12.25 -12.73 7.10
N TRP A 260 12.36 -11.44 7.39
CA TRP A 260 12.60 -10.96 8.74
C TRP A 260 11.51 -11.47 9.71
N LEU A 261 10.24 -11.28 9.39
CA LEU A 261 9.15 -11.66 10.30
C LEU A 261 9.00 -13.18 10.41
N ASN A 262 9.11 -13.94 9.31
CA ASN A 262 9.04 -15.41 9.40
C ASN A 262 10.13 -16.02 10.28
N GLU A 263 11.30 -15.37 10.37
CA GLU A 263 12.42 -15.85 11.17
C GLU A 263 12.40 -15.34 12.62
N THR A 264 11.83 -14.15 12.87
CA THR A 264 11.94 -13.45 14.16
C THR A 264 10.62 -13.28 14.92
N ASP A 265 9.48 -13.19 14.22
CA ASP A 265 8.18 -12.85 14.80
C ASP A 265 7.03 -13.54 14.05
N ALA A 266 6.75 -14.80 14.44
CA ALA A 266 5.71 -15.62 13.84
C ALA A 266 4.31 -14.98 13.94
N ILE A 267 4.03 -14.22 15.00
CA ILE A 267 2.71 -13.60 15.22
C ILE A 267 2.41 -12.54 14.16
N ASN A 268 3.40 -11.71 13.84
CA ASN A 268 3.23 -10.72 12.78
C ASN A 268 3.48 -11.29 11.39
N ALA A 269 4.25 -12.38 11.27
CA ALA A 269 4.38 -13.14 10.03
C ALA A 269 3.03 -13.70 9.54
N ASP A 270 2.17 -14.20 10.44
CA ASP A 270 0.83 -14.70 10.10
C ASP A 270 -0.10 -13.63 9.48
N LYS A 271 0.24 -12.35 9.64
CA LYS A 271 -0.53 -11.22 9.08
C LYS A 271 -0.07 -10.82 7.68
N LEU A 272 1.08 -11.31 7.22
CA LEU A 272 1.63 -11.05 5.89
C LEU A 272 0.62 -11.43 4.80
N THR A 273 0.64 -10.69 3.70
CA THR A 273 -0.19 -11.02 2.53
C THR A 273 0.55 -11.99 1.61
N GLY A 274 -0.17 -12.81 0.84
CA GLY A 274 0.47 -13.68 -0.15
C GLY A 274 1.12 -12.94 -1.34
N GLY A 275 0.75 -11.67 -1.57
CA GLY A 275 1.32 -10.83 -2.63
C GLY A 275 2.49 -9.97 -2.16
N PHE A 276 3.33 -9.55 -3.12
CA PHE A 276 4.51 -8.70 -2.90
C PHE A 276 4.36 -7.30 -3.53
N ASP A 277 3.18 -6.95 -4.05
CA ASP A 277 2.94 -5.63 -4.65
C ASP A 277 2.68 -4.54 -3.59
N TYR A 278 2.60 -3.29 -4.03
CA TYR A 278 2.35 -2.12 -3.16
C TYR A 278 1.02 -2.21 -2.41
N ASN A 279 -0.04 -2.74 -3.04
CA ASN A 279 -1.35 -2.88 -2.39
C ASN A 279 -1.32 -3.98 -1.31
N SER A 280 -0.60 -5.06 -1.57
CA SER A 280 -0.28 -6.11 -0.60
C SER A 280 0.50 -5.56 0.61
N PHE A 281 1.48 -4.68 0.37
CA PHE A 281 2.16 -3.94 1.46
C PHE A 281 1.19 -3.09 2.29
N LEU A 282 0.34 -2.29 1.66
CA LEU A 282 -0.65 -1.46 2.37
C LEU A 282 -1.59 -2.30 3.24
N LYS A 283 -2.11 -3.40 2.71
CA LYS A 283 -2.97 -4.32 3.47
C LYS A 283 -2.26 -4.90 4.69
N PHE A 284 -0.99 -5.28 4.54
CA PHE A 284 -0.18 -5.74 5.67
C PHE A 284 0.04 -4.62 6.69
N LEU A 285 0.43 -3.43 6.23
CA LEU A 285 0.66 -2.26 7.06
C LEU A 285 -0.56 -1.94 7.93
N TYR A 286 -1.76 -1.85 7.34
CA TYR A 286 -2.97 -1.53 8.10
C TYR A 286 -3.51 -2.66 8.98
N LYS A 287 -3.12 -3.93 8.73
CA LYS A 287 -3.37 -5.02 9.69
C LYS A 287 -2.53 -4.90 10.96
N ILE A 288 -1.37 -4.28 10.86
CA ILE A 288 -0.43 -4.08 11.99
C ILE A 288 -0.74 -2.75 12.70
N ASN A 289 -0.87 -1.67 11.94
CA ASN A 289 -1.16 -0.33 12.44
C ASN A 289 -2.31 0.30 11.63
N ASN A 290 -3.54 0.16 12.15
CA ASN A 290 -4.76 0.70 11.54
C ASN A 290 -4.87 2.24 11.64
N THR A 291 -3.98 2.90 12.37
CA THR A 291 -3.92 4.37 12.51
C THR A 291 -2.80 5.01 11.69
N HIS A 292 -2.07 4.23 10.89
CA HIS A 292 -1.01 4.77 10.05
C HIS A 292 -1.59 5.77 9.04
N PRO A 293 -0.93 6.91 8.77
CA PRO A 293 -1.40 7.86 7.77
C PRO A 293 -1.28 7.30 6.35
N PHE A 294 -2.14 7.75 5.45
CA PHE A 294 -2.06 7.42 4.04
C PHE A 294 -1.25 8.44 3.27
N TYR A 295 -0.49 7.96 2.29
CA TYR A 295 0.36 8.78 1.44
C TYR A 295 -0.13 8.74 -0.01
N ILE A 296 -0.29 9.92 -0.61
CA ILE A 296 -0.49 10.08 -2.06
C ILE A 296 0.69 10.90 -2.59
N GLY A 297 1.67 10.21 -3.19
CA GLY A 297 3.00 10.80 -3.36
C GLY A 297 3.54 11.25 -2.00
N SER A 298 4.17 12.42 -1.93
CA SER A 298 4.71 12.97 -0.67
C SER A 298 3.67 13.58 0.28
N LEU A 299 2.39 13.65 -0.13
CA LEU A 299 1.33 14.23 0.70
C LEU A 299 0.84 13.20 1.72
N ARG A 300 0.77 13.62 2.98
CA ARG A 300 0.34 12.81 4.12
C ARG A 300 -1.10 13.15 4.51
N PHE A 301 -1.91 12.13 4.72
CA PHE A 301 -3.29 12.22 5.20
C PHE A 301 -3.46 11.36 6.44
N ASP A 302 -3.74 11.97 7.57
CA ASP A 302 -3.96 11.28 8.85
C ASP A 302 -5.35 10.65 8.93
N SER A 303 -6.29 11.12 8.10
CA SER A 303 -7.65 10.59 8.02
C SER A 303 -8.24 10.72 6.61
N PRO A 304 -9.20 9.84 6.23
CA PRO A 304 -9.91 9.97 4.95
C PRO A 304 -10.67 11.31 4.81
N GLU A 305 -11.19 11.84 5.91
CA GLU A 305 -11.87 13.13 5.95
C GLU A 305 -10.92 14.27 5.58
N GLN A 306 -9.67 14.24 6.06
CA GLN A 306 -8.64 15.21 5.67
C GLN A 306 -8.31 15.13 4.18
N LEU A 307 -8.26 13.92 3.61
CA LEU A 307 -8.07 13.74 2.16
C LEU A 307 -9.18 14.42 1.37
N VAL A 308 -10.44 14.26 1.80
CA VAL A 308 -11.60 14.86 1.14
C VAL A 308 -11.63 16.38 1.27
N GLN A 309 -11.37 16.92 2.46
CA GLN A 309 -11.28 18.36 2.67
C GLN A 309 -10.23 19.00 1.75
N GLN A 310 -9.05 18.36 1.62
CA GLN A 310 -8.02 18.86 0.72
C GLN A 310 -8.43 18.74 -0.75
N ALA A 311 -9.04 17.62 -1.15
CA ALA A 311 -9.52 17.40 -2.51
C ALA A 311 -10.59 18.43 -2.95
N GLN A 312 -11.41 18.94 -2.04
CA GLN A 312 -12.38 20.01 -2.34
C GLN A 312 -11.72 21.33 -2.74
N THR A 313 -10.48 21.57 -2.30
CA THR A 313 -9.74 22.84 -2.52
C THR A 313 -8.63 22.73 -3.56
N ASP A 314 -8.08 21.53 -3.81
CA ASP A 314 -6.94 21.30 -4.70
C ASP A 314 -7.32 20.38 -5.87
N ALA A 315 -7.44 20.98 -7.05
CA ALA A 315 -7.77 20.27 -8.28
C ALA A 315 -6.68 19.31 -8.75
N SER A 316 -5.42 19.65 -8.50
CA SER A 316 -4.26 18.85 -8.93
C SER A 316 -4.18 17.51 -8.19
N LEU A 317 -4.84 17.41 -7.03
CA LEU A 317 -4.90 16.20 -6.24
C LEU A 317 -5.83 15.14 -6.85
N TRP A 318 -6.85 15.54 -7.61
CA TRP A 318 -7.88 14.62 -8.11
C TRP A 318 -7.33 13.50 -8.99
N SER A 319 -6.40 13.80 -9.90
CA SER A 319 -5.77 12.76 -10.73
C SER A 319 -5.03 11.72 -9.89
N LYS A 320 -4.30 12.17 -8.86
CA LYS A 320 -3.57 11.29 -7.95
C LYS A 320 -4.51 10.44 -7.08
N ILE A 321 -5.63 11.01 -6.63
CA ILE A 321 -6.67 10.24 -5.93
C ILE A 321 -7.24 9.18 -6.87
N ALA A 322 -7.56 9.53 -8.12
CA ALA A 322 -8.11 8.60 -9.08
C ALA A 322 -7.15 7.43 -9.38
N GLU A 323 -5.86 7.70 -9.53
CA GLU A 323 -4.83 6.67 -9.66
C GLU A 323 -4.78 5.74 -8.45
N ALA A 324 -4.80 6.31 -7.24
CA ALA A 324 -4.80 5.54 -5.99
C ALA A 324 -6.07 4.69 -5.82
N ILE A 325 -7.24 5.19 -6.26
CA ILE A 325 -8.49 4.43 -6.32
C ILE A 325 -8.37 3.25 -7.29
N MET A 326 -7.88 3.49 -8.52
CA MET A 326 -7.75 2.46 -9.54
C MET A 326 -6.75 1.39 -9.13
N GLY A 327 -5.67 1.77 -8.44
CA GLY A 327 -4.69 0.84 -7.88
C GLY A 327 -5.18 0.06 -6.65
N GLY A 328 -6.39 0.33 -6.16
CA GLY A 328 -6.95 -0.32 -4.96
C GLY A 328 -6.34 0.17 -3.64
N GLN A 329 -5.54 1.23 -3.67
CA GLN A 329 -4.74 1.71 -2.53
C GLN A 329 -5.63 2.39 -1.49
N ILE A 330 -6.57 3.22 -1.95
CA ILE A 330 -7.55 3.86 -1.06
C ILE A 330 -8.45 2.81 -0.42
N GLN A 331 -8.87 1.80 -1.17
CA GLN A 331 -9.71 0.72 -0.67
C GLN A 331 -8.98 -0.09 0.41
N ALA A 332 -7.69 -0.39 0.22
CA ALA A 332 -6.89 -1.04 1.25
C ALA A 332 -6.75 -0.20 2.52
N TRP A 333 -6.56 1.12 2.37
CA TRP A 333 -6.52 2.04 3.51
C TRP A 333 -7.85 2.12 4.25
N LEU A 334 -8.97 2.28 3.53
CA LEU A 334 -10.30 2.38 4.14
C LEU A 334 -10.68 1.09 4.86
N ILE A 335 -10.49 -0.08 4.24
CA ILE A 335 -10.72 -1.39 4.89
C ILE A 335 -9.84 -1.52 6.13
N GLY A 336 -8.55 -1.23 5.98
CA GLY A 336 -7.57 -1.31 7.07
C GLY A 336 -7.87 -0.39 8.25
N SER A 337 -8.52 0.74 8.00
CA SER A 337 -8.96 1.72 9.02
C SER A 337 -10.35 1.41 9.59
N GLY A 338 -10.96 0.27 9.23
CA GLY A 338 -12.29 -0.14 9.71
C GLY A 338 -13.47 0.56 9.02
N ARG A 339 -13.29 1.04 7.79
CA ARG A 339 -14.32 1.74 6.97
C ARG A 339 -14.77 0.91 5.77
N GLU A 340 -14.99 -0.39 5.97
CA GLU A 340 -15.39 -1.32 4.91
C GLU A 340 -16.72 -0.93 4.25
N GLU A 341 -17.63 -0.35 5.03
CA GLU A 341 -18.93 0.15 4.58
C GLU A 341 -18.79 1.26 3.52
N TRP A 342 -17.73 2.08 3.61
CA TRP A 342 -17.46 3.11 2.61
C TRP A 342 -16.96 2.50 1.30
N VAL A 343 -16.13 1.46 1.37
CA VAL A 343 -15.69 0.74 0.17
C VAL A 343 -16.87 0.04 -0.52
N TYR A 344 -17.78 -0.55 0.26
CA TYR A 344 -19.01 -1.13 -0.30
C TYR A 344 -19.88 -0.07 -0.99
N ALA A 345 -20.13 1.06 -0.34
CA ALA A 345 -20.89 2.18 -0.92
C ALA A 345 -20.21 2.72 -2.20
N TYR A 346 -18.88 2.82 -2.18
CA TYR A 346 -18.08 3.27 -3.30
C TYR A 346 -18.19 2.33 -4.50
N ASN A 347 -18.05 1.03 -4.29
CA ASN A 347 -18.16 0.04 -5.35
C ASN A 347 -19.57 0.07 -6.01
N LYS A 348 -20.62 0.28 -5.21
CA LYS A 348 -21.99 0.44 -5.73
C LYS A 348 -22.12 1.69 -6.62
N GLN A 349 -21.60 2.83 -6.16
CA GLN A 349 -21.66 4.07 -6.94
C GLN A 349 -20.77 4.02 -8.19
N SER A 350 -19.58 3.39 -8.08
CA SER A 350 -18.67 3.18 -9.21
C SER A 350 -19.30 2.28 -10.28
N ALA A 351 -20.06 1.24 -9.90
CA ALA A 351 -20.81 0.42 -10.84
C ALA A 351 -21.86 1.24 -11.61
N ILE A 352 -22.54 2.19 -10.95
CA ILE A 352 -23.47 3.13 -11.60
C ILE A 352 -22.71 3.99 -12.61
N ILE A 353 -21.63 4.66 -12.19
CA ILE A 353 -20.80 5.53 -13.07
C ILE A 353 -20.29 4.76 -14.29
N ASN A 354 -19.81 3.53 -14.10
CA ASN A 354 -19.31 2.69 -15.19
C ASN A 354 -20.42 2.24 -16.15
N GLY A 355 -21.67 2.17 -15.69
CA GLY A 355 -22.84 1.89 -16.53
C GLY A 355 -23.21 3.05 -17.45
N TYR A 356 -22.81 4.28 -17.15
CA TYR A 356 -23.01 5.45 -18.00
C TYR A 356 -21.97 5.47 -19.14
N THR A 357 -22.37 5.01 -20.33
CA THR A 357 -21.51 4.99 -21.53
C THR A 357 -21.09 6.38 -22.03
N ILE A 358 -21.69 7.45 -21.50
CA ILE A 358 -21.38 8.84 -21.85
C ILE A 358 -20.02 9.31 -21.33
N TYR A 359 -19.46 8.66 -20.29
CA TYR A 359 -18.18 9.05 -19.70
C TYR A 359 -17.02 8.42 -20.48
N THR A 360 -16.04 9.24 -20.85
CA THR A 360 -14.71 8.78 -21.24
C THR A 360 -13.96 8.24 -20.03
N ASP A 361 -12.89 7.48 -20.23
CA ASP A 361 -12.17 6.86 -19.11
C ASP A 361 -11.54 7.89 -18.16
N ALA A 362 -11.05 9.02 -18.67
CA ALA A 362 -10.58 10.14 -17.84
C ALA A 362 -11.72 10.80 -17.05
N GLU A 363 -12.91 10.94 -17.64
CA GLU A 363 -14.07 11.49 -16.93
C GLU A 363 -14.61 10.50 -15.88
N LYS A 364 -14.52 9.18 -16.11
CA LYS A 364 -14.84 8.16 -15.09
C LYS A 364 -13.92 8.27 -13.88
N GLN A 365 -12.64 8.58 -14.08
CA GLN A 365 -11.69 8.84 -13.00
C GLN A 365 -12.11 10.04 -12.15
N LEU A 366 -12.50 11.16 -12.78
CA LEU A 366 -12.99 12.33 -12.06
C LEU A 366 -14.31 12.05 -11.32
N ALA A 367 -15.26 11.36 -11.97
CA ALA A 367 -16.52 10.95 -11.35
C ALA A 367 -16.30 9.99 -10.17
N ALA A 368 -15.30 9.11 -10.24
CA ALA A 368 -14.90 8.23 -9.14
C ALA A 368 -14.40 9.02 -7.93
N VAL A 369 -13.55 10.04 -8.13
CA VAL A 369 -13.11 10.92 -7.05
C VAL A 369 -14.29 11.67 -6.44
N GLN A 370 -15.21 12.18 -7.26
CA GLN A 370 -16.43 12.82 -6.80
C GLN A 370 -17.31 11.89 -5.95
N ALA A 371 -17.44 10.63 -6.34
CA ALA A 371 -18.17 9.63 -5.57
C ALA A 371 -17.50 9.35 -4.22
N LEU A 372 -16.17 9.24 -4.19
CA LEU A 372 -15.41 9.06 -2.95
C LEU A 372 -15.65 10.21 -1.97
N ILE A 373 -15.62 11.46 -2.46
CA ILE A 373 -15.87 12.67 -1.66
C ILE A 373 -17.26 12.60 -0.99
N GLN A 374 -18.30 12.24 -1.74
CA GLN A 374 -19.68 12.16 -1.21
C GLN A 374 -19.89 11.03 -0.19
N ILE A 375 -19.11 9.95 -0.30
CA ILE A 375 -19.26 8.79 0.59
C ILE A 375 -18.61 9.08 1.95
N ILE A 376 -17.43 9.69 1.94
CA ILE A 376 -16.68 10.03 3.15
C ILE A 376 -17.32 11.24 3.84
N ASP A 377 -17.59 12.32 3.10
CA ASP A 377 -18.26 13.51 3.61
C ASP A 377 -19.70 13.56 3.12
N LYS A 378 -20.62 13.06 3.94
CA LYS A 378 -22.07 13.08 3.65
C LYS A 378 -22.66 14.49 3.54
N ASN A 379 -21.98 15.49 4.11
CA ASN A 379 -22.42 16.88 4.06
C ASN A 379 -21.81 17.64 2.88
N ALA A 380 -20.83 17.05 2.18
CA ALA A 380 -20.28 17.64 0.97
C ALA A 380 -21.40 17.75 -0.08
N PRO A 381 -21.69 18.96 -0.59
CA PRO A 381 -22.68 19.11 -1.64
C PRO A 381 -22.16 18.38 -2.88
N GLY A 382 -22.92 17.39 -3.37
CA GLY A 382 -22.67 16.79 -4.67
C GLY A 382 -22.77 17.83 -5.80
N PRO A 383 -22.30 17.53 -7.02
CA PRO A 383 -22.43 18.43 -8.16
C PRO A 383 -23.92 18.59 -8.51
N ILE A 384 -24.47 19.79 -8.27
CA ILE A 384 -25.87 20.13 -8.46
C ILE A 384 -25.96 21.05 -9.68
N LEU A 385 -26.69 20.59 -10.69
CA LEU A 385 -27.05 21.37 -11.86
C LEU A 385 -28.38 22.06 -11.61
N VAL A 386 -28.43 23.34 -11.93
CA VAL A 386 -29.66 24.13 -11.98
C VAL A 386 -29.85 24.72 -13.37
N SER A 387 -31.10 24.90 -13.74
CA SER A 387 -31.50 25.65 -14.93
C SER A 387 -31.93 27.05 -14.49
N ASP A 388 -31.60 28.07 -15.28
CA ASP A 388 -32.15 29.42 -15.13
C ASP A 388 -33.68 29.45 -15.33
N GLN A 389 -34.20 28.48 -16.07
CA GLN A 389 -35.61 28.33 -16.41
C GLN A 389 -36.18 27.07 -15.72
N GLN A 390 -37.18 27.24 -14.86
CA GLN A 390 -37.93 26.10 -14.28
C GLN A 390 -38.91 25.48 -15.28
N LYS A 391 -39.35 26.24 -16.29
CA LYS A 391 -40.27 25.80 -17.35
C LYS A 391 -40.05 26.63 -18.61
N VAL A 392 -39.95 25.98 -19.76
CA VAL A 392 -39.86 26.64 -21.07
C VAL A 392 -41.25 26.70 -21.70
N THR A 393 -41.77 27.91 -21.92
CA THR A 393 -43.13 28.12 -22.45
C THR A 393 -43.12 29.00 -23.69
N LEU A 394 -43.31 28.40 -24.86
CA LEU A 394 -43.25 29.04 -26.17
C LEU A 394 -44.62 28.95 -26.86
N LEU A 395 -45.55 29.83 -26.48
CA LEU A 395 -46.97 29.75 -26.86
C LEU A 395 -47.33 30.42 -28.20
N SER A 396 -46.40 31.11 -28.83
CA SER A 396 -46.65 31.91 -30.03
C SER A 396 -45.52 31.76 -31.04
N VAL A 397 -45.11 30.52 -31.30
CA VAL A 397 -44.11 30.23 -32.34
C VAL A 397 -44.77 30.41 -33.71
N GLU A 398 -44.27 31.34 -34.52
CA GLU A 398 -44.79 31.56 -35.87
C GLU A 398 -44.53 30.32 -36.75
N GLY A 399 -45.59 29.75 -37.33
CA GLY A 399 -45.50 28.53 -38.15
C GLY A 399 -44.70 28.63 -39.46
N SER A 400 -44.02 29.75 -39.71
CA SER A 400 -43.19 30.00 -40.91
C SER A 400 -41.70 30.07 -40.62
N ARG A 401 -41.26 29.96 -39.36
CA ARG A 401 -39.86 30.17 -38.96
C ARG A 401 -39.36 29.12 -38.00
N THR A 402 -38.07 28.83 -38.07
CA THR A 402 -37.37 28.08 -37.03
C THR A 402 -37.08 28.99 -35.85
N VAL A 403 -37.36 28.53 -34.64
CA VAL A 403 -37.06 29.26 -33.40
C VAL A 403 -35.94 28.52 -32.67
N HIS A 404 -34.96 29.28 -32.20
CA HIS A 404 -33.91 28.79 -31.30
C HIS A 404 -34.15 29.42 -29.93
N TYR A 405 -34.33 28.59 -28.91
CA TYR A 405 -34.50 29.02 -27.53
C TYR A 405 -33.36 28.47 -26.70
N THR A 406 -32.71 29.31 -25.90
CA THR A 406 -31.56 28.90 -25.09
C THR A 406 -31.96 28.79 -23.62
N VAL A 407 -31.54 27.70 -22.99
CA VAL A 407 -31.65 27.42 -21.56
C VAL A 407 -30.23 27.41 -20.99
N HIS A 408 -30.00 28.12 -19.89
CA HIS A 408 -28.70 28.14 -19.23
C HIS A 408 -28.66 27.09 -18.13
N LEU A 409 -27.74 26.14 -18.26
CA LEU A 409 -27.46 25.14 -17.24
C LEU A 409 -26.21 25.56 -16.47
N ARG A 410 -26.30 25.59 -15.14
CA ARG A 410 -25.23 26.01 -14.24
C ARG A 410 -24.96 24.98 -13.16
N LEU A 411 -23.68 24.68 -12.94
CA LEU A 411 -23.18 23.94 -11.80
C LEU A 411 -23.05 24.91 -10.60
N VAL A 412 -23.84 24.69 -9.55
CA VAL A 412 -23.90 25.59 -8.38
C VAL A 412 -22.92 25.18 -7.28
N SER A 413 -22.59 23.90 -7.21
CA SER A 413 -21.68 23.33 -6.22
C SER A 413 -20.34 22.93 -6.83
N ALA A 414 -19.32 22.77 -5.99
CA ALA A 414 -18.04 22.24 -6.43
C ALA A 414 -18.17 20.77 -6.84
N GLY A 415 -17.31 20.34 -7.76
CA GLY A 415 -17.25 18.97 -8.24
C GLY A 415 -17.15 18.79 -9.75
N PHE A 416 -17.34 17.54 -10.15
CA PHE A 416 -17.34 17.07 -11.54
C PHE A 416 -18.61 16.26 -11.83
N THR A 417 -19.29 16.57 -12.94
CA THR A 417 -20.39 15.74 -13.44
C THR A 417 -20.54 15.86 -14.95
N LYS A 418 -21.09 14.83 -15.58
CA LYS A 418 -21.50 14.85 -16.99
C LYS A 418 -23.00 14.59 -17.09
N ALA A 419 -23.67 15.43 -17.87
CA ALA A 419 -25.09 15.35 -18.11
C ALA A 419 -25.40 14.70 -19.47
N ASP A 420 -26.30 13.72 -19.48
CA ASP A 420 -27.03 13.28 -20.68
C ASP A 420 -28.35 14.04 -20.74
N ILE A 421 -28.58 14.75 -21.84
CA ILE A 421 -29.73 15.62 -22.05
C ILE A 421 -30.56 15.08 -23.19
N TYR A 422 -31.82 14.75 -22.91
CA TYR A 422 -32.74 14.24 -23.90
C TYR A 422 -34.16 14.76 -23.69
N ILE A 423 -34.97 14.68 -24.74
CA ILE A 423 -36.39 15.04 -24.73
C ILE A 423 -37.20 13.77 -24.51
N ASP A 424 -38.05 13.77 -23.49
CA ASP A 424 -39.01 12.69 -23.24
C ASP A 424 -40.10 12.67 -24.32
N ASN A 425 -40.36 11.52 -24.92
CA ASN A 425 -41.24 11.38 -26.10
C ASN A 425 -40.86 12.37 -27.23
N PRO A 426 -39.81 12.06 -28.03
CA PRO A 426 -39.32 12.97 -29.06
C PRO A 426 -40.43 13.37 -30.05
N ILE A 427 -40.50 14.67 -30.35
CA ILE A 427 -41.48 15.25 -31.27
C ILE A 427 -40.73 15.75 -32.49
N ASP A 428 -41.13 15.28 -33.67
CA ASP A 428 -40.57 15.76 -34.94
C ASP A 428 -40.71 17.28 -35.05
N GLY A 429 -39.59 17.95 -35.25
CA GLY A 429 -39.50 19.41 -35.27
C GLY A 429 -39.10 20.07 -33.96
N ILE A 430 -38.88 19.33 -32.87
CA ILE A 430 -38.22 19.83 -31.66
C ILE A 430 -36.92 19.04 -31.45
N SER A 431 -35.79 19.73 -31.42
CA SER A 431 -34.47 19.12 -31.23
C SER A 431 -33.60 19.92 -30.27
N LEU A 432 -32.57 19.27 -29.72
CA LEU A 432 -31.54 19.89 -28.89
C LEU A 432 -30.25 20.05 -29.70
N ASN A 433 -29.45 21.08 -29.41
CA ASN A 433 -28.15 21.28 -30.06
C ASN A 433 -27.17 20.16 -29.72
N ASN A 434 -27.06 19.83 -28.43
CA ASN A 434 -26.13 18.85 -27.90
C ASN A 434 -26.86 17.94 -26.92
N ARG A 435 -26.45 16.67 -26.91
CA ARG A 435 -26.93 15.67 -25.98
C ARG A 435 -26.08 15.61 -24.70
N TYR A 436 -24.79 15.91 -24.78
CA TYR A 436 -23.88 15.76 -23.64
C TYR A 436 -23.24 17.08 -23.26
N PHE A 437 -23.19 17.36 -21.96
CA PHE A 437 -22.47 18.50 -21.41
C PHE A 437 -21.63 18.06 -20.21
N THR A 438 -20.39 18.53 -20.15
CA THR A 438 -19.47 18.29 -19.05
C THR A 438 -19.43 19.52 -18.16
N PHE A 439 -19.49 19.31 -16.86
CA PHE A 439 -19.41 20.35 -15.85
C PHE A 439 -18.29 20.02 -14.88
N TRP A 440 -17.32 20.92 -14.78
CA TRP A 440 -16.20 20.78 -13.86
C TRP A 440 -15.84 22.12 -13.24
N SER A 441 -16.21 22.27 -11.97
CA SER A 441 -15.99 23.51 -11.21
C SER A 441 -14.54 23.99 -11.21
N GLN A 442 -13.56 23.08 -11.17
CA GLN A 442 -12.15 23.43 -11.07
C GLN A 442 -11.51 23.79 -12.41
N ASN A 443 -12.12 23.43 -13.54
CA ASN A 443 -11.68 23.84 -14.88
C ASN A 443 -12.48 25.03 -15.43
N GLY A 444 -13.33 25.65 -14.60
CA GLY A 444 -14.18 26.77 -15.01
C GLY A 444 -15.34 26.38 -15.93
N GLU A 445 -15.57 25.08 -16.14
CA GLU A 445 -16.71 24.54 -16.91
C GLU A 445 -17.95 24.49 -16.02
N THR A 446 -18.39 25.66 -15.53
CA THR A 446 -19.53 25.76 -14.61
C THR A 446 -20.85 26.08 -15.31
N ASP A 447 -20.80 26.58 -16.54
CA ASP A 447 -21.97 27.10 -17.24
C ASP A 447 -22.01 26.60 -18.70
N CYS A 448 -23.20 26.19 -19.15
CA CYS A 448 -23.41 25.67 -20.50
C CYS A 448 -24.74 26.16 -21.10
N LEU A 449 -24.76 26.34 -22.43
CA LEU A 449 -25.95 26.76 -23.18
C LEU A 449 -26.59 25.57 -23.89
N LEU A 450 -27.78 25.20 -23.42
CA LEU A 450 -28.65 24.23 -24.10
C LEU A 450 -29.58 24.98 -25.05
N THR A 451 -29.46 24.71 -26.36
CA THR A 451 -30.33 25.36 -27.35
C THR A 451 -31.37 24.37 -27.85
N VAL A 452 -32.64 24.68 -27.56
CA VAL A 452 -33.83 24.00 -28.08
C VAL A 452 -34.20 24.62 -29.43
N THR A 453 -34.13 23.82 -30.49
CA THR A 453 -34.50 24.22 -31.85
C THR A 453 -35.88 23.72 -32.18
N ILE A 454 -36.76 24.62 -32.63
CA ILE A 454 -38.15 24.33 -32.99
C ILE A 454 -38.35 24.66 -34.46
N ALA A 455 -38.37 23.63 -35.30
CA ALA A 455 -38.71 23.72 -36.72
C ALA A 455 -40.23 23.76 -36.89
N ALA A 456 -40.80 24.96 -36.81
CA ALA A 456 -42.26 25.16 -36.78
C ALA A 456 -43.00 24.64 -38.04
N LEU A 457 -42.29 24.47 -39.16
CA LEU A 457 -42.84 23.90 -40.41
C LEU A 457 -43.20 22.41 -40.29
N GLN A 458 -42.55 21.68 -39.39
CA GLN A 458 -42.78 20.25 -39.17
C GLN A 458 -43.91 20.00 -38.16
N LEU A 459 -44.35 21.06 -37.46
CA LEU A 459 -45.34 20.98 -36.39
C LEU A 459 -46.74 21.38 -36.88
N ILE A 460 -47.76 20.73 -36.30
CA ILE A 460 -49.17 21.01 -36.60
C ILE A 460 -49.55 22.36 -35.97
N LYS A 461 -50.04 23.28 -36.81
CA LYS A 461 -50.46 24.62 -36.39
C LYS A 461 -51.65 24.56 -35.43
N ASN A 462 -51.68 25.49 -34.48
CA ASN A 462 -52.65 25.62 -33.38
C ASN A 462 -52.71 24.42 -32.41
N LYS A 463 -51.84 23.42 -32.55
CA LYS A 463 -51.67 22.35 -31.58
C LYS A 463 -50.65 22.77 -30.51
N THR A 464 -50.94 22.40 -29.26
CA THR A 464 -49.99 22.56 -28.15
C THR A 464 -49.28 21.24 -27.93
N TYR A 465 -47.96 21.30 -27.90
CA TYR A 465 -47.06 20.19 -27.64
C TYR A 465 -46.48 20.36 -26.23
N THR A 466 -46.48 19.29 -25.44
CA THR A 466 -45.94 19.24 -24.08
C THR A 466 -44.99 18.07 -23.97
N THR A 467 -43.76 18.34 -23.57
CA THR A 467 -42.70 17.35 -23.37
C THR A 467 -41.79 17.81 -22.22
N ASN A 468 -40.90 16.94 -21.75
CA ASN A 468 -39.92 17.26 -20.71
C ASN A 468 -38.51 17.13 -21.27
N ILE A 469 -37.64 18.08 -20.95
CA ILE A 469 -36.20 17.94 -21.16
C ILE A 469 -35.63 17.33 -19.88
N HIS A 470 -35.08 16.13 -20.00
CA HIS A 470 -34.34 15.47 -18.92
C HIS A 470 -32.87 15.85 -19.01
N VAL A 471 -32.29 16.18 -17.86
CA VAL A 471 -30.86 16.43 -17.66
C VAL A 471 -30.42 15.43 -16.60
N ASP A 472 -29.94 14.29 -17.06
CA ASP A 472 -29.58 13.16 -16.21
C ASP A 472 -28.07 13.13 -15.98
N THR A 473 -27.68 13.08 -14.71
CA THR A 473 -26.29 12.87 -14.30
C THR A 473 -26.18 11.63 -13.41
N ALA A 474 -24.95 11.21 -13.10
CA ALA A 474 -24.73 10.11 -12.14
C ALA A 474 -25.16 10.47 -10.69
N PHE A 475 -25.45 11.74 -10.40
CA PHE A 475 -25.73 12.25 -9.06
C PHE A 475 -27.11 12.91 -8.92
N GLN A 476 -27.73 13.33 -10.03
CA GLN A 476 -28.98 14.10 -10.05
C GLN A 476 -29.76 13.81 -11.34
N ASN A 477 -31.10 13.81 -11.25
CA ASN A 477 -31.99 13.92 -12.39
C ASN A 477 -32.73 15.27 -12.32
N LEU A 478 -32.55 16.13 -13.31
CA LEU A 478 -33.21 17.43 -13.43
C LEU A 478 -34.19 17.40 -14.60
N VAL A 479 -35.44 17.83 -14.36
CA VAL A 479 -36.50 17.84 -15.37
C VAL A 479 -36.94 19.27 -15.64
N ILE A 480 -36.90 19.68 -16.90
CA ILE A 480 -37.32 21.02 -17.36
C ILE A 480 -38.53 20.84 -18.31
N PRO A 481 -39.76 21.16 -17.87
CA PRO A 481 -40.94 21.02 -18.72
C PRO A 481 -40.91 22.02 -19.89
N LEU A 482 -41.22 21.53 -21.09
CA LEU A 482 -41.26 22.27 -22.34
C LEU A 482 -42.68 22.27 -22.92
N GLN A 483 -43.22 23.46 -23.17
CA GLN A 483 -44.52 23.67 -23.78
C GLN A 483 -44.39 24.53 -25.03
N VAL A 484 -44.76 23.99 -26.19
CA VAL A 484 -44.65 24.67 -27.49
C VAL A 484 -46.01 24.73 -28.17
N LYS A 485 -46.42 25.92 -28.61
CA LYS A 485 -47.61 26.10 -29.45
C LYS A 485 -47.23 26.89 -30.69
N VAL A 486 -47.41 26.25 -31.84
CA VAL A 486 -47.20 26.89 -33.15
C VAL A 486 -48.49 27.57 -33.56
N VAL A 487 -48.44 28.86 -33.85
CA VAL A 487 -49.59 29.65 -34.28
C VAL A 487 -49.54 29.92 -35.79
N PHE A 488 -50.71 29.95 -36.41
CA PHE A 488 -50.81 30.35 -37.82
C PHE A 488 -50.37 31.81 -37.96
N PRO A 489 -49.43 32.14 -38.88
CA PRO A 489 -48.93 33.50 -39.03
C PRO A 489 -49.93 34.36 -39.82
N LEU A 490 -51.08 34.66 -39.20
CA LEU A 490 -52.21 35.36 -39.83
C LEU A 490 -51.77 36.68 -40.47
N LYS A 491 -50.95 37.47 -39.76
CA LYS A 491 -50.44 38.75 -40.26
C LYS A 491 -49.60 38.59 -41.53
N ALA A 492 -48.66 37.65 -41.54
CA ALA A 492 -47.80 37.39 -42.70
C ALA A 492 -48.62 36.84 -43.87
N TYR A 493 -49.55 35.93 -43.61
CA TYR A 493 -50.47 35.39 -44.62
C TYR A 493 -51.35 36.50 -45.22
N LEU A 494 -51.93 37.38 -44.40
CA LEU A 494 -52.81 38.46 -44.85
C LEU A 494 -52.02 39.49 -45.67
N ILE A 495 -50.80 39.84 -45.28
CA ILE A 495 -49.88 40.65 -46.08
C ILE A 495 -49.62 40.00 -47.44
N GLN A 496 -49.41 38.68 -47.48
CA GLN A 496 -49.14 37.96 -48.71
C GLN A 496 -50.37 37.91 -49.62
N VAL A 497 -51.56 37.61 -49.09
CA VAL A 497 -52.84 37.70 -49.82
C VAL A 497 -53.07 39.12 -50.36
N LEU A 498 -52.78 40.16 -49.58
CA LEU A 498 -52.90 41.56 -50.02
C LEU A 498 -51.95 41.87 -51.18
N LYS A 499 -50.70 41.37 -51.14
CA LYS A 499 -49.74 41.48 -52.25
C LYS A 499 -50.28 40.81 -53.51
N TYR A 500 -50.76 39.58 -53.40
CA TYR A 500 -51.37 38.84 -54.52
C TYR A 500 -52.60 39.57 -55.09
N ALA A 501 -53.46 40.09 -54.23
CA ALA A 501 -54.65 40.85 -54.63
C ALA A 501 -54.26 42.16 -55.34
N LEU A 502 -53.24 42.88 -54.86
CA LEU A 502 -52.72 44.10 -55.48
C LEU A 502 -52.13 43.82 -56.87
N PHE A 503 -51.30 42.78 -57.01
CA PHE A 503 -50.76 42.38 -58.31
C PHE A 503 -51.86 41.95 -59.27
N GLY A 504 -52.85 41.19 -58.79
CA GLY A 504 -54.02 40.83 -59.58
C GLY A 504 -54.81 42.07 -60.04
N ALA A 505 -55.08 43.01 -59.14
CA ALA A 505 -55.80 44.25 -59.47
C ALA A 505 -55.03 45.08 -60.51
N LEU A 506 -53.72 45.28 -60.33
CA LEU A 506 -52.87 45.97 -61.30
C LEU A 506 -52.88 45.28 -62.66
N PHE A 507 -52.80 43.94 -62.69
CA PHE A 507 -52.86 43.16 -63.92
C PHE A 507 -54.19 43.33 -64.67
N PHE A 508 -55.32 43.24 -63.98
CA PHE A 508 -56.63 43.46 -64.59
C PHE A 508 -56.83 44.90 -65.06
N VAL A 509 -56.35 45.90 -64.31
CA VAL A 509 -56.36 47.30 -64.75
C VAL A 509 -55.53 47.48 -66.02
N LEU A 510 -54.32 46.90 -66.07
CA LEU A 510 -53.43 46.97 -67.23
C LEU A 510 -54.08 46.33 -68.47
N ILE A 511 -54.65 45.13 -68.33
CA ILE A 511 -55.33 44.47 -69.44
C ILE A 511 -56.57 45.23 -69.88
N ARG A 512 -57.34 45.75 -68.93
CA ARG A 512 -58.52 46.56 -69.24
C ARG A 512 -58.15 47.86 -69.95
N TYR A 513 -57.01 48.45 -69.60
CA TYR A 513 -56.43 49.59 -70.31
C TYR A 513 -56.01 49.22 -71.75
N ILE A 514 -55.27 48.12 -71.93
CA ILE A 514 -54.84 47.63 -73.25
C ILE A 514 -56.06 47.30 -74.14
N THR A 515 -57.05 46.60 -73.60
CA THR A 515 -58.28 46.26 -74.34
C THR A 515 -59.13 47.49 -74.67
N GLY A 516 -59.21 48.48 -73.78
CA GLY A 516 -59.88 49.76 -74.05
C GLY A 516 -59.22 50.55 -75.19
N ILE A 517 -57.89 50.60 -75.22
CA ILE A 517 -57.13 51.18 -76.34
C ILE A 517 -57.40 50.42 -77.63
N LEU A 518 -57.31 49.08 -77.62
CA LEU A 518 -57.53 48.25 -78.82
C LEU A 518 -58.98 48.31 -79.34
N ALA A 519 -59.97 48.53 -78.46
CA ALA A 519 -61.38 48.67 -78.83
C ALA A 519 -61.80 50.11 -79.17
N ASN A 520 -60.88 51.07 -79.11
CA ASN A 520 -61.11 52.50 -79.40
C ASN A 520 -62.30 53.11 -78.61
N GLN A 521 -62.52 52.64 -77.38
CA GLN A 521 -63.57 53.14 -76.49
C GLN A 521 -62.94 53.88 -75.29
N PRO A 522 -63.05 55.21 -75.22
CA PRO A 522 -62.33 56.01 -74.23
C PRO A 522 -63.01 56.11 -72.86
N SER A 523 -64.21 55.55 -72.64
CA SER A 523 -64.99 55.82 -71.42
C SER A 523 -65.16 54.61 -70.50
N TRP A 524 -64.80 54.84 -69.23
CA TRP A 524 -64.58 53.87 -68.15
C TRP A 524 -65.82 53.05 -67.72
N PHE A 525 -67.07 53.41 -68.07
CA PHE A 525 -68.26 52.83 -67.42
C PHE A 525 -69.57 52.73 -68.22
N ASN A 526 -69.56 52.74 -69.56
CA ASN A 526 -70.82 52.58 -70.30
C ASN A 526 -70.96 51.18 -70.90
N ALA A 527 -71.59 50.28 -70.15
CA ALA A 527 -72.36 49.19 -70.74
C ALA A 527 -73.62 49.77 -71.38
N GLY A 528 -73.43 50.48 -72.51
CA GLY A 528 -74.53 50.84 -73.38
C GLY A 528 -75.00 49.58 -74.09
N VAL A 529 -76.01 48.92 -73.53
CA VAL A 529 -76.77 47.88 -74.22
C VAL A 529 -77.50 48.56 -75.38
N ALA A 530 -76.83 48.67 -76.53
CA ALA A 530 -77.48 48.94 -77.79
C ALA A 530 -77.96 47.59 -78.34
N ALA A 531 -79.23 47.29 -78.09
CA ALA A 531 -79.95 46.24 -78.79
C ALA A 531 -79.92 46.54 -80.29
N GLY A 532 -79.18 45.75 -81.07
CA GLY A 532 -79.15 45.89 -82.52
C GLY A 532 -78.10 45.01 -83.20
N SER A 533 -78.59 43.99 -83.92
CA SER A 533 -77.88 43.10 -84.85
C SER A 533 -76.98 42.01 -84.24
N TYR A 534 -77.49 40.77 -84.26
CA TYR A 534 -76.70 39.55 -84.11
C TYR A 534 -75.79 39.38 -85.34
N SER A 535 -74.59 39.92 -85.25
CA SER A 535 -73.45 39.41 -86.02
C SER A 535 -72.80 38.32 -85.19
N TYR A 536 -72.64 37.10 -85.74
CA TYR A 536 -72.13 35.94 -84.99
C TYR A 536 -70.68 36.08 -84.47
N LEU A 537 -69.99 37.19 -84.79
CA LEU A 537 -68.77 37.65 -84.13
C LEU A 537 -68.84 39.18 -83.97
N PRO A 538 -68.60 39.74 -82.76
CA PRO A 538 -68.55 41.19 -82.54
C PRO A 538 -67.50 41.86 -83.44
N GLN A 539 -67.74 43.10 -83.89
CA GLN A 539 -66.65 43.94 -84.40
C GLN A 539 -65.53 43.97 -83.34
N HIS A 540 -64.29 43.67 -83.76
CA HIS A 540 -63.09 43.50 -82.92
C HIS A 540 -62.90 42.13 -82.21
N TYR A 541 -63.49 41.03 -82.68
CA TYR A 541 -63.30 39.70 -82.07
C TYR A 541 -61.82 39.26 -81.93
N VAL A 542 -60.95 39.61 -82.88
CA VAL A 542 -59.51 39.31 -82.82
C VAL A 542 -58.84 40.03 -81.65
N ALA A 543 -59.27 41.26 -81.35
CA ALA A 543 -58.78 42.02 -80.19
C ALA A 543 -59.30 41.42 -78.87
N TYR A 544 -60.54 40.93 -78.83
CA TYR A 544 -61.06 40.18 -77.68
C TYR A 544 -60.32 38.86 -77.47
N PHE A 545 -60.06 38.09 -78.55
CA PHE A 545 -59.28 36.86 -78.47
C PHE A 545 -57.83 37.14 -78.05
N ALA A 546 -57.19 38.16 -78.60
CA ALA A 546 -55.85 38.60 -78.19
C ALA A 546 -55.82 39.06 -76.72
N GLY A 547 -56.86 39.77 -76.27
CA GLY A 547 -57.04 40.14 -74.86
C GLY A 547 -57.22 38.93 -73.95
N LEU A 548 -57.96 37.91 -74.39
CA LEU A 548 -58.15 36.65 -73.66
C LEU A 548 -56.87 35.81 -73.62
N VAL A 549 -56.09 35.78 -74.71
CA VAL A 549 -54.76 35.15 -74.76
C VAL A 549 -53.74 35.92 -73.89
N LEU A 550 -53.79 37.25 -73.85
CA LEU A 550 -52.99 38.07 -72.92
C LEU A 550 -53.41 37.88 -71.46
N LEU A 551 -54.71 37.72 -71.18
CA LEU A 551 -55.23 37.37 -69.87
C LEU A 551 -54.70 36.01 -69.43
N ALA A 552 -54.88 34.98 -70.27
CA ALA A 552 -54.42 33.62 -69.98
C ALA A 552 -52.89 33.57 -69.87
N GLY A 553 -52.16 34.15 -70.83
CA GLY A 553 -50.71 34.20 -70.84
C GLY A 553 -50.11 35.01 -69.70
N GLY A 554 -50.76 36.10 -69.30
CA GLY A 554 -50.35 36.90 -68.15
C GLY A 554 -50.69 36.26 -66.80
N LEU A 555 -51.80 35.51 -66.69
CA LEU A 555 -52.09 34.68 -65.52
C LEU A 555 -51.07 33.56 -65.36
N ILE A 556 -50.76 32.86 -66.45
CA ILE A 556 -49.74 31.80 -66.47
C ILE A 556 -48.35 32.39 -66.19
N GLY A 557 -48.01 33.52 -66.82
CA GLY A 557 -46.75 34.22 -66.63
C GLY A 557 -46.57 34.76 -65.21
N ALA A 558 -47.63 35.29 -64.59
CA ALA A 558 -47.64 35.71 -63.20
C ALA A 558 -47.39 34.51 -62.27
N ILE A 559 -48.08 33.38 -62.48
CA ILE A 559 -47.86 32.15 -61.70
C ILE A 559 -46.40 31.65 -61.84
N PHE A 560 -45.83 31.70 -63.05
CA PHE A 560 -44.43 31.31 -63.29
C PHE A 560 -43.42 32.27 -62.66
N LEU A 561 -43.64 33.58 -62.76
CA LEU A 561 -42.81 34.60 -62.14
C LEU A 561 -42.84 34.52 -60.62
N ILE A 562 -44.03 34.31 -60.05
CA ILE A 562 -44.24 34.09 -58.62
C ILE A 562 -43.47 32.86 -58.15
N ARG A 563 -43.62 31.71 -58.82
CA ARG A 563 -42.85 30.49 -58.50
C ARG A 563 -41.34 30.73 -58.58
N LYS A 564 -40.87 31.46 -59.59
CA LYS A 564 -39.45 31.77 -59.79
C LYS A 564 -38.89 32.73 -58.72
N TRP A 565 -39.68 33.70 -58.27
CA TRP A 565 -39.27 34.69 -57.26
C TRP A 565 -39.37 34.16 -55.83
N GLU A 566 -40.33 33.28 -55.55
CA GLU A 566 -40.53 32.71 -54.21
C GLU A 566 -39.60 31.52 -53.91
N LYS A 567 -38.75 31.07 -54.86
CA LYS A 567 -37.91 29.86 -54.73
C LYS A 567 -38.68 28.67 -54.14
N ILE A 568 -39.91 28.46 -54.62
CA ILE A 568 -40.70 27.25 -54.32
C ILE A 568 -40.23 26.12 -55.23
#